data_AF-A8RC84-F1
#
_entry.id   AF-A8RC84-F1
#
_cell.length_a   1.000
_cell.length_b   1.000
_cell.length_c   1.000
_cell.angle_alpha   90.00
_cell.angle_beta   90.00
_cell.angle_gamma   90.00
#
_symmetry.space_group_name_H-M   'P 1'
#
loop_
_entity.id
_entity.type
_entity.pdbx_description
1 polymer ?
#
loop_
_entity_poly.entity_id
_entity_poly.type
_entity_poly.pdbx_seq_one_letter_code
_entity_poly.pdbx_strand_id
1 'polypeptide(L)' 'MLDEIYAYKVDQIDIILPDEISLYLQTEADKDWITLMTYTTYGVNTHRLLVRGERT' A
#
# COMPACT_ATOMS: atom_id res chain seq x y z
N MET A 1 -16.85 -2.31 -14.26
CA MET A 1 -17.99 -3.01 -13.62
C MET A 1 -17.70 -3.05 -12.14
N LEU A 2 -18.67 -2.79 -11.26
CA LEU A 2 -18.40 -2.59 -9.82
C LEU A 2 -18.56 -3.87 -8.97
N ASP A 3 -19.11 -4.95 -9.53
CA ASP A 3 -19.45 -6.19 -8.81
C ASP A 3 -18.50 -7.37 -9.11
N GLU A 4 -17.24 -7.06 -9.43
CA GLU A 4 -16.21 -8.05 -9.74
C GLU A 4 -15.25 -8.26 -8.56
N ILE A 5 -14.68 -9.46 -8.43
CA ILE A 5 -13.62 -9.74 -7.46
C ILE A 5 -12.27 -9.47 -8.12
N TYR A 6 -11.48 -8.60 -7.49
CA TYR A 6 -10.14 -8.26 -7.93
C TYR A 6 -9.11 -8.81 -6.95
N ALA A 7 -8.26 -9.73 -7.42
CA ALA A 7 -7.22 -10.37 -6.63
C ALA A 7 -5.87 -9.69 -6.84
N TYR A 8 -5.14 -9.46 -5.75
CA TYR A 8 -3.82 -8.82 -5.76
C TYR A 8 -2.84 -9.68 -4.96
N LYS A 9 -1.62 -9.84 -5.46
CA LYS A 9 -0.55 -10.57 -4.79
C LYS A 9 0.44 -9.58 -4.18
N VAL A 10 0.76 -9.77 -2.90
CA VAL A 10 1.73 -8.91 -2.18
C VAL A 10 3.09 -8.96 -2.88
N ASP A 11 3.63 -7.78 -3.19
CA ASP A 11 4.92 -7.61 -3.85
C ASP A 11 5.90 -6.74 -3.03
N GLN A 12 5.40 -5.87 -2.15
CA GLN A 12 6.22 -4.96 -1.34
C GLN A 12 5.59 -4.66 0.04
N ILE A 13 6.45 -4.52 1.07
CA ILE A 13 6.06 -4.12 2.44
C ILE A 13 7.06 -3.09 2.97
N ASP A 14 6.57 -1.94 3.42
CA ASP A 14 7.39 -0.85 3.95
C ASP A 14 6.85 -0.28 5.27
N ILE A 15 7.75 0.29 6.08
CA ILE A 15 7.40 1.12 7.23
C ILE A 15 7.97 2.51 7.00
N ILE A 16 7.11 3.53 6.97
CA ILE A 16 7.47 4.90 6.59
C ILE A 16 7.00 5.92 7.63
N LEU A 17 7.57 7.13 7.58
CA LEU A 17 7.02 8.26 8.32
C LEU A 17 5.75 8.81 7.64
N PRO A 18 4.84 9.47 8.39
CA PRO A 18 3.60 9.99 7.84
C PRO A 18 3.77 11.04 6.73
N ASP A 19 4.88 11.79 6.74
CA ASP A 19 5.22 12.82 5.75
C ASP A 19 5.87 12.24 4.47
N GLU A 20 6.26 10.97 4.49
CA GLU A 20 6.87 10.29 3.34
C GLU A 20 5.85 9.62 2.42
N ILE A 21 4.54 9.64 2.73
CA ILE A 21 3.49 8.91 2.00
C ILE A 21 3.54 9.17 0.49
N SER A 22 3.76 10.43 0.09
CA SER A 22 3.82 10.80 -1.33
C SER A 22 4.98 10.12 -2.05
N LEU A 23 6.10 9.81 -1.39
CA LEU A 23 7.25 9.15 -2.01
C LEU A 23 6.96 7.68 -2.35
N TYR A 24 6.05 7.04 -1.60
CA TYR A 24 5.76 5.60 -1.73
C TYR A 24 4.45 5.30 -2.46
N LEU A 25 3.49 6.23 -2.48
CA LEU A 25 2.21 6.08 -3.20
C LEU A 25 2.26 6.77 -4.57
N GLN A 26 3.17 6.31 -5.42
CA GLN A 26 3.29 6.78 -6.80
C GLN A 26 2.58 5.82 -7.76
N THR A 27 1.98 6.38 -8.82
CA THR A 27 1.41 5.60 -9.92
C THR A 27 2.48 5.31 -10.97
N GLU A 28 2.52 4.10 -11.50
CA GLU A 28 3.39 3.72 -12.61
C GLU A 28 2.54 3.33 -13.83
N ALA A 29 3.01 3.68 -15.03
CA ALA A 29 2.34 3.27 -16.26
C ALA A 29 2.28 1.74 -16.35
N ASP A 30 1.16 1.21 -16.83
CA ASP A 30 0.92 -0.24 -17.02
C ASP A 30 0.95 -1.08 -15.73
N LYS A 31 0.90 -0.44 -14.55
CA LYS A 31 0.79 -1.10 -13.25
C LYS A 31 -0.60 -0.94 -12.65
N ASP A 32 -1.18 -2.06 -12.21
CA ASP A 32 -2.39 -2.09 -11.38
C ASP A 32 -1.98 -2.53 -9.97
N TRP A 33 -1.69 -1.52 -9.15
CA TRP A 33 -1.27 -1.68 -7.77
C TRP A 33 -2.35 -1.21 -6.80
N ILE A 34 -2.48 -1.93 -5.70
CA ILE A 34 -3.22 -1.49 -4.52
C ILE A 34 -2.28 -1.56 -3.32
N THR A 35 -2.30 -0.52 -2.49
CA THR A 35 -1.57 -0.50 -1.21
C THR A 35 -2.56 -0.42 -0.06
N LEU A 36 -2.51 -1.40 0.84
CA LEU A 36 -3.16 -1.32 2.15
C LEU A 36 -2.24 -0.56 3.12
N MET A 37 -2.79 0.44 3.81
CA MET A 37 -2.05 1.28 4.76
C MET A 37 -2.67 1.22 6.14
N THR A 38 -1.84 1.11 7.18
CA THR A 38 -2.25 1.23 8.58
C THR A 38 -1.19 1.91 9.44
N TYR A 39 -1.51 2.20 10.70
CA TYR A 39 -0.57 2.74 11.68
C TYR A 39 0.35 1.64 12.25
N THR A 40 1.58 2.02 12.59
CA THR A 40 2.55 1.14 13.25
C THR A 40 3.55 1.98 14.07
N THR A 41 4.23 1.47 15.11
CA THR A 41 4.00 0.20 15.83
C THR A 41 2.80 0.29 16.76
N TYR A 42 2.20 -0.87 17.05
CA TYR A 42 0.99 -0.97 17.86
C TYR A 42 1.12 -0.19 19.18
N GLY A 43 0.16 0.70 19.46
CA GLY A 43 0.13 1.54 20.66
C GLY A 43 1.00 2.80 20.59
N VAL A 44 1.83 2.97 19.56
CA VAL A 44 2.67 4.16 19.34
C VAL A 44 2.22 4.96 18.12
N ASN A 45 1.91 4.28 17.00
CA ASN A 45 1.30 4.85 15.78
C ASN A 45 2.09 6.00 15.10
N THR A 46 3.41 6.09 15.34
CA THR A 46 4.26 7.14 14.76
C THR A 46 4.59 6.93 13.29
N HIS A 47 4.46 5.71 12.78
CA HIS A 47 4.78 5.33 11.41
C HIS A 47 3.54 4.78 10.67
N ARG A 48 3.69 4.52 9.38
CA ARG A 48 2.72 3.80 8.55
C ARG A 48 3.31 2.49 8.07
N LEU A 49 2.54 1.41 8.17
CA LEU A 49 2.82 0.15 7.51
C LEU A 49 2.10 0.17 6.16
N LEU A 50 2.85 0.01 5.08
CA LEU A 50 2.35 -0.11 3.71
C LEU A 50 2.52 -1.55 3.25
N VAL A 51 1.47 -2.15 2.72
CA VAL A 51 1.49 -3.47 2.07
C VAL A 51 0.94 -3.31 0.66
N ARG A 52 1.83 -3.31 -0.33
CA ARG A 52 1.45 -3.21 -1.76
C ARG A 52 1.21 -4.60 -2.34
N GLY A 53 0.21 -4.70 -3.20
CA GLY A 53 -0.02 -5.84 -4.05
C GLY A 53 -0.24 -5.44 -5.50
N GLU A 54 0.15 -6.33 -6.41
CA GLU A 54 -0.02 -6.20 -7.86
C GLU A 54 -1.11 -7.15 -8.35
N ARG A 55 -1.88 -6.68 -9.34
CA ARG A 55 -3.00 -7.41 -9.92
C ARG A 55 -2.57 -8.76 -10.52
N THR A 56 -3.36 -9.81 -10.25
CA THR A 56 -3.18 -11.16 -10.84
C THR A 56 -4.34 -11.55 -11.73
#